data_AF-A0A835DDK7-F1
#
_entry.id   AF-A0A835DDK7-F1
#
_cell.length_a   1.000
_cell.length_b   1.000
_cell.length_c   1.000
_cell.angle_alpha   90.00
_cell.angle_beta   90.00
_cell.angle_gamma   90.00
#
_symmetry.space_group_name_H-M   'P 1'
#
loop_
_entity.id
_entity.type
_entity.pdbx_description
1 polymer ?
#
loop_
_entity_poly.entity_id
_entity_poly.type
_entity_poly.pdbx_seq_one_letter_code
_entity_poly.pdbx_strand_id
1 'polypeptide(L)'
;MEMETSFPIHNIGILDSIGDDSINEILEGWNGYCVCTELLLKDTGDLSVGSEFVSHVHVLCKHGLDSLVQDHFLRALEETFEKNGASKFWQQFDAYSDVAILEMNKPCIEEDWLQQIICKSLEEISLEKQYQEKCLLMLVHALQSYKDSIAEERHNLDVDRVSLLSRYQLMVSSVLMTTLPRHFPGMCFRVSVDDSRMDIYLSD
;
A
#
# COMPACT_ATOMS: atom_id res chain seq x y z
N MET A 1 14.69 0.12 46.24
CA MET A 1 13.40 -0.42 45.79
C MET A 1 13.57 -0.66 44.31
N GLU A 2 14.02 -1.86 43.96
CA GLU A 2 14.33 -2.24 42.58
C GLU A 2 13.04 -2.71 41.91
N MET A 3 12.72 -2.08 40.78
CA MET A 3 11.54 -2.39 39.98
C MET A 3 11.99 -3.40 38.93
N GLU A 4 11.84 -4.69 39.23
CA GLU A 4 12.03 -5.75 38.23
C GLU A 4 10.90 -5.68 37.21
N THR A 5 11.20 -5.10 36.05
CA THR A 5 10.40 -5.23 34.83
C THR A 5 10.56 -6.67 34.32
N SER A 6 9.60 -7.53 34.65
CA SER A 6 9.45 -8.86 34.05
C SER A 6 9.17 -8.68 32.56
N PHE A 7 10.16 -8.95 31.70
CA PHE A 7 9.92 -9.15 30.28
C PHE A 7 9.19 -10.48 30.10
N PRO A 8 8.17 -10.57 29.22
CA PRO A 8 7.53 -11.83 28.94
C PRO A 8 8.59 -12.75 28.32
N ILE A 9 8.96 -13.79 29.06
CA ILE A 9 9.80 -14.88 28.57
C ILE A 9 9.02 -15.53 27.43
N HIS A 10 9.37 -15.19 26.18
CA HIS A 10 8.84 -15.87 25.01
C HIS A 10 9.20 -17.35 25.14
N ASN A 11 8.18 -18.17 25.31
CA ASN A 11 8.33 -19.58 25.60
C ASN A 11 8.77 -20.30 24.31
N ILE A 12 10.08 -20.38 24.10
CA ILE A 12 10.72 -21.03 22.94
C ILE A 12 10.22 -22.48 22.75
N GLY A 13 9.74 -23.14 23.81
CA GLY A 13 9.13 -24.46 23.74
C GLY A 13 7.85 -24.56 22.87
N ILE A 14 7.24 -23.42 22.50
CA ILE A 14 6.16 -23.40 21.50
C ILE A 14 6.69 -23.80 20.12
N LEU A 15 7.95 -23.47 19.80
CA LEU A 15 8.57 -23.86 18.53
C LEU A 15 8.82 -25.38 18.45
N ASP A 16 9.08 -26.03 19.58
CA ASP A 16 9.19 -27.51 19.67
C ASP A 16 7.85 -28.23 19.50
N SER A 17 6.71 -27.50 19.59
CA SER A 17 5.36 -28.04 19.38
C SER A 17 4.85 -27.89 17.94
N ILE A 18 5.55 -27.12 17.11
CA ILE A 18 5.26 -27.01 15.68
C ILE A 18 5.75 -28.29 15.00
N GLY A 19 4.82 -29.15 14.61
CA GLY A 19 5.13 -30.35 13.84
C GLY A 19 5.51 -30.02 12.40
N ASP A 20 6.28 -30.90 11.75
CA ASP A 20 6.72 -30.77 10.35
C ASP A 20 5.54 -30.51 9.39
N ASP A 21 4.37 -31.11 9.66
CA ASP A 21 3.15 -30.89 8.87
C ASP A 21 2.67 -29.42 8.95
N SER A 22 2.77 -28.78 10.12
CA SER A 22 2.41 -27.37 10.28
C SER A 22 3.42 -26.45 9.60
N ILE A 23 4.71 -26.80 9.63
CA ILE A 23 5.76 -26.06 8.93
C ILE A 23 5.51 -26.09 7.42
N ASN A 24 5.23 -27.27 6.87
CA ASN A 24 4.94 -27.42 5.45
C ASN A 24 3.69 -26.65 5.04
N GLU A 25 2.61 -26.74 5.83
CA GLU A 25 1.37 -25.99 5.59
C GLU A 25 1.62 -24.46 5.61
N ILE A 26 2.43 -23.96 6.56
CA ILE A 26 2.81 -22.54 6.62
C ILE A 26 3.64 -22.14 5.39
N LEU A 27 4.63 -22.94 4.99
CA LEU A 27 5.49 -22.61 3.85
C LEU A 27 4.72 -22.61 2.53
N GLU A 28 3.86 -23.60 2.31
CA GLU A 28 2.99 -23.65 1.13
C GLU A 28 1.99 -22.50 1.12
N GLY A 29 1.36 -22.21 2.28
CA GLY A 29 0.46 -21.08 2.45
C GLY A 29 1.16 -19.74 2.18
N TRP A 30 2.37 -19.55 2.70
CA TRP A 30 3.17 -18.35 2.50
C TRP A 30 3.56 -18.16 1.04
N ASN A 31 4.08 -19.22 0.39
CA ASN A 31 4.48 -19.15 -1.00
C ASN A 31 3.27 -18.86 -1.92
N GLY A 32 2.14 -19.52 -1.69
CA GLY A 32 0.90 -19.25 -2.44
C GLY A 32 0.39 -17.83 -2.23
N TYR A 33 0.44 -17.33 -0.99
CA TYR A 33 0.10 -15.94 -0.68
C TYR A 33 1.01 -14.93 -1.39
N CYS A 34 2.33 -15.14 -1.41
CA CYS A 34 3.27 -14.27 -2.12
C CYS A 34 2.96 -14.24 -3.63
N VAL A 35 2.76 -15.40 -4.26
CA VAL A 35 2.41 -15.49 -5.69
C VAL A 35 1.10 -14.76 -5.98
N CYS A 36 0.06 -14.97 -5.16
CA CYS A 36 -1.20 -14.26 -5.33
C CYS A 36 -1.05 -12.75 -5.15
N THR A 37 -0.23 -12.31 -4.19
CA THR A 37 0.05 -10.88 -3.95
C THR A 37 0.74 -10.25 -5.15
N GLU A 38 1.74 -10.92 -5.73
CA GLU A 38 2.40 -10.45 -6.94
C GLU A 38 1.43 -10.36 -8.13
N LEU A 39 0.57 -11.37 -8.32
CA LEU A 39 -0.41 -11.38 -9.40
C LEU A 39 -1.49 -10.29 -9.23
N LEU A 40 -1.90 -10.02 -8.00
CA LEU A 40 -2.84 -8.94 -7.69
C LEU A 40 -2.23 -7.57 -7.99
N LEU A 41 -0.96 -7.33 -7.65
CA LEU A 41 -0.36 -6.00 -7.72
C LEU A 41 0.37 -5.68 -9.03
N LYS A 42 0.60 -6.67 -9.90
CA LYS A 42 1.41 -6.49 -11.11
C LYS A 42 0.64 -5.91 -12.29
N ASP A 43 1.16 -4.83 -12.88
CA ASP A 43 0.81 -4.18 -14.16
C ASP A 43 -0.69 -4.00 -14.46
N THR A 44 -1.40 -5.06 -14.82
CA THR A 44 -2.85 -5.04 -15.09
C THR A 44 -3.69 -5.53 -13.90
N GLY A 45 -3.05 -6.25 -12.98
CA GLY A 45 -3.65 -6.87 -11.82
C GLY A 45 -4.59 -8.02 -12.18
N ASP A 46 -4.49 -9.14 -11.46
CA ASP A 46 -5.37 -10.28 -11.67
C ASP A 46 -6.27 -10.51 -10.46
N LEU A 47 -7.49 -9.96 -10.50
CA LEU A 47 -8.47 -10.16 -9.42
C LEU A 47 -9.03 -11.60 -9.39
N SER A 48 -8.77 -12.44 -10.39
CA SER A 48 -9.27 -13.81 -10.43
C SER A 48 -8.63 -14.73 -9.39
N VAL A 49 -7.41 -14.40 -8.93
CA VAL A 49 -6.72 -15.15 -7.87
C VAL A 49 -7.31 -14.92 -6.48
N GLY A 50 -8.36 -14.10 -6.35
CA GLY A 50 -8.92 -13.69 -5.06
C GLY A 50 -9.32 -14.85 -4.15
N SER A 51 -9.88 -15.94 -4.68
CA SER A 51 -10.24 -17.11 -3.86
C SER A 51 -9.03 -17.86 -3.32
N GLU A 52 -7.97 -17.98 -4.12
CA GLU A 52 -6.71 -18.61 -3.72
C GLU A 52 -5.96 -17.73 -2.72
N PHE A 53 -5.96 -16.42 -2.96
CA PHE A 53 -5.43 -15.44 -2.02
C PHE A 53 -6.09 -15.57 -0.64
N VAL A 54 -7.43 -15.61 -0.59
CA VAL A 54 -8.18 -15.76 0.67
C VAL A 54 -7.83 -17.07 1.39
N SER A 55 -7.74 -18.19 0.66
CA SER A 55 -7.43 -19.48 1.28
C SER A 55 -6.02 -19.50 1.88
N HIS A 56 -5.03 -18.91 1.20
CA HIS A 56 -3.67 -18.79 1.72
C HIS A 56 -3.59 -17.86 2.94
N VAL A 57 -4.31 -16.72 2.92
CA VAL A 57 -4.42 -15.84 4.09
C VAL A 57 -5.04 -16.58 5.28
N HIS A 58 -6.10 -17.37 5.08
CA HIS A 58 -6.71 -18.16 6.15
C HIS A 58 -5.73 -19.17 6.76
N VAL A 59 -4.93 -19.85 5.93
CA VAL A 59 -3.88 -20.77 6.42
C VAL A 59 -2.87 -20.03 7.28
N LEU A 60 -2.44 -18.84 6.87
CA LEU A 60 -1.46 -18.05 7.63
C LEU A 60 -2.07 -17.51 8.94
N CYS A 61 -3.33 -17.07 8.91
CA CYS A 61 -4.03 -16.61 10.11
C CYS A 61 -4.30 -17.75 11.10
N LYS A 62 -4.54 -18.99 10.62
CA LYS A 62 -4.60 -20.21 11.44
C LYS A 62 -3.38 -20.38 12.34
N HIS A 63 -2.22 -19.98 11.83
CA HIS A 63 -0.94 -20.06 12.54
C HIS A 63 -0.53 -18.74 13.22
N GLY A 64 -1.44 -17.76 13.32
CA GLY A 64 -1.18 -16.48 14.00
C GLY A 64 -0.24 -15.53 13.25
N LEU A 65 -0.14 -15.68 11.92
CA LEU A 65 0.74 -14.87 11.06
C LEU A 65 0.02 -13.69 10.39
N ASP A 66 -1.10 -13.22 10.97
CA ASP A 66 -1.93 -12.15 10.42
C ASP A 66 -1.17 -10.81 10.32
N SER A 67 -0.36 -10.47 11.33
CA SER A 67 0.48 -9.26 11.30
C SER A 67 1.54 -9.31 10.20
N LEU A 68 2.17 -10.47 9.98
CA LEU A 68 3.15 -10.68 8.92
C LEU A 68 2.52 -10.53 7.53
N VAL A 69 1.32 -11.10 7.34
CA VAL A 69 0.54 -10.95 6.10
C VAL A 69 0.23 -9.47 5.84
N GLN A 70 -0.23 -8.73 6.85
CA GLN A 70 -0.52 -7.30 6.72
C GLN A 70 0.72 -6.48 6.33
N ASP A 71 1.82 -6.70 7.03
CA ASP A 71 3.05 -5.94 6.82
C ASP A 71 3.69 -6.24 5.47
N HIS A 72 3.70 -7.51 5.04
CA HIS A 72 4.17 -7.89 3.72
C HIS A 72 3.32 -7.26 2.62
N PHE A 73 1.99 -7.34 2.74
CA PHE A 73 1.09 -6.76 1.74
C PHE A 73 1.29 -5.24 1.60
N LEU A 74 1.43 -4.54 2.72
CA LEU A 74 1.67 -3.09 2.71
C LEU A 74 3.02 -2.73 2.07
N ARG A 75 4.08 -3.51 2.30
CA ARG A 75 5.35 -3.31 1.58
C ARG A 75 5.21 -3.55 0.09
N ALA A 76 4.52 -4.62 -0.31
CA ALA A 76 4.30 -4.90 -1.72
C ALA A 76 3.50 -3.78 -2.40
N LEU A 77 2.51 -3.20 -1.71
CA LEU A 77 1.79 -2.00 -2.15
C LEU A 77 2.71 -0.79 -2.27
N GLU A 78 3.58 -0.56 -1.27
CA GLU A 78 4.55 0.55 -1.28
C GLU A 78 5.49 0.47 -2.49
N GLU A 79 6.13 -0.68 -2.68
CA GLU A 79 7.04 -0.93 -3.82
C GLU A 79 6.32 -0.77 -5.16
N THR A 80 5.09 -1.28 -5.25
CA THR A 80 4.27 -1.17 -6.46
C THR A 80 3.86 0.28 -6.72
N PHE A 81 3.40 1.00 -5.70
CA PHE A 81 2.98 2.40 -5.81
C PHE A 81 4.15 3.31 -6.17
N GLU A 82 5.32 3.09 -5.58
CA GLU A 82 6.54 3.81 -5.92
C GLU A 82 6.89 3.63 -7.40
N LYS A 83 6.90 2.38 -7.87
CA LYS A 83 7.30 2.04 -9.25
C LYS A 83 6.25 2.42 -10.30
N ASN A 84 4.98 2.16 -10.04
CA ASN A 84 3.91 2.29 -11.02
C ASN A 84 3.13 3.60 -10.90
N GLY A 85 3.00 4.14 -9.69
CA GLY A 85 2.32 5.40 -9.43
C GLY A 85 3.30 6.56 -9.42
N ALA A 86 4.06 6.69 -8.34
CA ALA A 86 4.89 7.86 -8.06
C ALA A 86 5.97 8.11 -9.14
N SER A 87 6.74 7.08 -9.51
CA SER A 87 7.78 7.24 -10.54
C SER A 87 7.19 7.66 -11.89
N LYS A 88 6.05 7.09 -12.32
CA LYS A 88 5.41 7.46 -13.59
C LYS A 88 4.81 8.86 -13.51
N PHE A 89 4.21 9.21 -12.37
CA PHE A 89 3.68 10.53 -12.10
C PHE A 89 4.76 11.60 -12.25
N TRP A 90 5.91 11.42 -11.59
CA TRP A 90 7.00 12.39 -11.67
C TRP A 90 7.67 12.46 -13.04
N GLN A 91 7.83 11.32 -13.74
CA GLN A 91 8.41 11.28 -15.09
C GLN A 91 7.63 12.15 -16.10
N GLN A 92 6.33 12.35 -15.89
CA GLN A 92 5.52 13.22 -16.76
C GLN A 92 5.93 14.70 -16.67
N PHE A 93 6.64 15.09 -15.61
CA PHE A 93 7.14 16.44 -15.40
C PHE A 93 8.63 16.60 -15.76
N ASP A 94 9.35 15.53 -16.08
CA ASP A 94 10.79 15.61 -16.43
C ASP A 94 11.02 16.53 -17.64
N ALA A 95 10.14 16.47 -18.65
CA ALA A 95 10.20 17.34 -19.83
C ALA A 95 10.00 18.83 -19.48
N TYR A 96 9.27 19.14 -18.41
CA TYR A 96 9.09 20.52 -17.92
C TYR A 96 10.38 21.05 -17.27
N SER A 97 11.16 20.19 -16.60
CA SER A 97 12.42 20.59 -15.97
C SER A 97 13.45 21.11 -16.98
N ASP A 98 13.46 20.57 -18.20
CA ASP A 98 14.34 21.02 -19.28
C ASP A 98 13.84 22.32 -19.96
N VAL A 99 12.52 22.47 -20.10
CA VAL A 99 11.89 23.63 -20.79
C VAL A 99 11.82 24.87 -19.89
N ALA A 100 11.53 24.70 -18.60
CA ALA A 100 11.49 25.80 -17.62
C ALA A 100 12.86 26.50 -17.43
N ILE A 101 13.97 25.80 -17.74
CA ILE A 101 15.32 26.37 -17.74
C ILE A 101 15.56 27.26 -18.99
N LEU A 102 14.82 27.03 -20.09
CA LEU A 102 15.04 27.65 -21.39
C LEU A 102 14.08 28.81 -21.72
N GLU A 103 12.83 28.79 -21.23
CA GLU A 103 11.76 29.70 -21.73
C GLU A 103 11.16 30.64 -20.67
N MET A 104 12.01 31.38 -19.95
CA MET A 104 11.58 32.41 -18.99
C MET A 104 10.83 33.63 -19.61
N ASN A 105 10.30 33.55 -20.84
CA ASN A 105 9.83 34.73 -21.62
C ASN A 105 8.47 34.59 -22.36
N LYS A 106 7.61 33.58 -22.12
CA LYS A 106 6.27 33.54 -22.76
C LYS A 106 5.15 32.94 -21.88
N PRO A 107 4.30 33.77 -21.22
CA PRO A 107 3.42 33.27 -20.15
C PRO A 107 2.13 32.55 -20.58
N CYS A 108 1.62 32.71 -21.81
CA CYS A 108 0.21 32.35 -22.09
C CYS A 108 -0.06 30.99 -22.73
N ILE A 109 0.94 30.26 -23.25
CA ILE A 109 0.72 28.94 -23.89
C ILE A 109 1.15 27.80 -22.94
N GLU A 110 1.99 28.12 -21.95
CA GLU A 110 2.52 27.13 -21.01
C GLU A 110 1.54 26.75 -19.88
N GLU A 111 0.60 27.61 -19.51
CA GLU A 111 -0.35 27.32 -18.43
C GLU A 111 -1.37 26.23 -18.81
N ASP A 112 -1.94 26.31 -20.02
CA ASP A 112 -2.96 25.35 -20.49
C ASP A 112 -2.38 23.93 -20.69
N TRP A 113 -1.16 23.82 -21.22
CA TRP A 113 -0.52 22.51 -21.42
C TRP A 113 -0.07 21.89 -20.09
N LEU A 114 0.47 22.69 -19.17
CA LEU A 114 0.91 22.24 -17.85
C LEU A 114 -0.30 21.77 -17.04
N GLN A 115 -1.41 22.51 -17.08
CA GLN A 115 -2.64 22.09 -16.46
C GLN A 115 -3.14 20.75 -17.01
N GLN A 116 -3.06 20.52 -18.33
CA GLN A 116 -3.43 19.24 -18.93
C GLN A 116 -2.54 18.09 -18.45
N ILE A 117 -1.22 18.29 -18.33
CA ILE A 117 -0.33 17.28 -17.77
C ILE A 117 -0.71 17.00 -16.33
N ILE A 118 -0.82 18.02 -15.48
CA ILE A 118 -1.15 17.86 -14.06
C ILE A 118 -2.47 17.08 -13.91
N CYS A 119 -3.51 17.46 -14.64
CA CYS A 119 -4.80 16.76 -14.59
C CYS A 119 -4.67 15.30 -15.02
N LYS A 120 -3.94 15.02 -16.10
CA LYS A 120 -3.73 13.65 -16.60
C LYS A 120 -2.90 12.81 -15.63
N SER A 121 -1.79 13.35 -15.11
CA SER A 121 -0.93 12.66 -14.14
C SER A 121 -1.71 12.35 -12.87
N LEU A 122 -2.51 13.31 -12.38
CA LEU A 122 -3.38 13.13 -11.21
C LEU A 122 -4.44 12.06 -11.45
N GLU A 123 -5.05 12.01 -12.63
CA GLU A 123 -6.01 10.98 -12.98
C GLU A 123 -5.35 9.59 -12.99
N GLU A 124 -4.19 9.45 -13.64
CA GLU A 124 -3.47 8.17 -13.72
C GLU A 124 -3.02 7.66 -12.34
N ILE A 125 -2.42 8.52 -11.51
CA ILE A 125 -2.00 8.12 -10.17
C ILE A 125 -3.20 7.85 -9.24
N SER A 126 -4.32 8.55 -9.44
CA SER A 126 -5.56 8.27 -8.72
C SER A 126 -6.15 6.92 -9.09
N LEU A 127 -6.07 6.51 -10.36
CA LEU A 127 -6.50 5.19 -10.80
C LEU A 127 -5.65 4.08 -10.19
N GLU A 128 -4.32 4.27 -10.15
CA GLU A 128 -3.40 3.35 -9.47
C GLU A 128 -3.74 3.24 -7.97
N LYS A 129 -3.91 4.38 -7.28
CA LYS A 129 -4.31 4.41 -5.87
C LYS A 129 -5.62 3.66 -5.63
N GLN A 130 -6.65 3.91 -6.45
CA GLN A 130 -7.95 3.25 -6.33
C GLN A 130 -7.87 1.75 -6.59
N TYR A 131 -7.00 1.31 -7.51
CA TYR A 131 -6.77 -0.10 -7.76
C TYR A 131 -6.15 -0.79 -6.53
N GLN A 132 -5.12 -0.17 -5.96
CA GLN A 132 -4.47 -0.67 -4.76
C GLN A 132 -5.40 -0.69 -3.53
N GLU A 133 -6.29 0.30 -3.38
CA GLU A 133 -7.33 0.29 -2.35
C GLU A 133 -8.27 -0.91 -2.48
N LYS A 134 -8.65 -1.31 -3.72
CA LYS A 134 -9.44 -2.52 -3.94
C LYS A 134 -8.68 -3.77 -3.50
N CYS A 135 -7.40 -3.87 -3.83
CA CYS A 135 -6.55 -4.99 -3.42
C CYS A 135 -6.42 -5.06 -1.89
N LEU A 136 -6.27 -3.91 -1.23
CA LEU A 136 -6.23 -3.81 0.23
C LEU A 136 -7.57 -4.24 0.86
N LEU A 137 -8.70 -3.85 0.26
CA LEU A 137 -10.02 -4.31 0.72
C LEU A 137 -10.19 -5.82 0.58
N MET A 138 -9.56 -6.46 -0.42
CA MET A 138 -9.54 -7.92 -0.51
C MET A 138 -8.77 -8.55 0.65
N LEU A 139 -7.63 -7.98 1.05
CA LEU A 139 -6.92 -8.43 2.25
C LEU A 139 -7.77 -8.26 3.51
N VAL A 140 -8.38 -7.10 3.70
CA VAL A 140 -9.29 -6.86 4.83
C VAL A 140 -10.39 -7.90 4.86
N HIS A 141 -11.01 -8.20 3.71
CA HIS A 141 -12.04 -9.22 3.59
C HIS A 141 -11.52 -10.62 3.94
N ALA A 142 -10.32 -11.00 3.49
CA ALA A 142 -9.71 -12.29 3.80
C ALA A 142 -9.45 -12.45 5.31
N LEU A 143 -8.85 -11.43 5.94
CA LEU A 143 -8.61 -11.41 7.39
C LEU A 143 -9.93 -11.47 8.17
N GLN A 144 -10.95 -10.76 7.68
CA GLN A 144 -12.27 -10.72 8.29
C GLN A 144 -12.99 -12.07 8.20
N SER A 145 -13.02 -12.67 7.02
CA SER A 145 -13.68 -13.95 6.78
C SER A 145 -13.08 -15.06 7.64
N TYR A 146 -11.77 -15.01 7.90
CA TYR A 146 -11.14 -15.94 8.83
C TYR A 146 -11.63 -15.73 10.27
N LYS A 147 -11.66 -14.49 10.76
CA LYS A 147 -12.14 -14.16 12.13
C LYS A 147 -13.59 -14.58 12.32
N ASP A 148 -14.46 -14.33 11.34
CA ASP A 148 -15.87 -14.71 11.37
C ASP A 148 -16.07 -16.24 11.38
N SER A 149 -15.11 -17.01 10.86
CA SER A 149 -15.16 -18.48 10.87
C SER A 149 -14.80 -19.10 12.22
N ILE A 150 -14.17 -18.34 13.13
CA ILE A 150 -13.62 -18.83 14.41
C ILE A 150 -14.35 -18.24 15.62
N ALA A 151 -14.84 -17.00 15.53
CA ALA A 151 -15.46 -16.30 16.65
C ALA A 151 -17.00 -16.33 16.58
N GLU A 152 -17.67 -16.80 17.65
CA GLU A 152 -19.12 -16.56 17.87
C GLU A 152 -19.41 -15.10 18.27
N GLU A 153 -18.38 -14.31 18.62
CA GLU A 153 -18.51 -12.96 19.14
C GLU A 153 -17.83 -11.92 18.23
N ARG A 154 -18.60 -10.91 17.80
CA ARG A 154 -18.16 -9.86 16.88
C ARG A 154 -17.08 -9.00 17.54
N HIS A 155 -15.82 -9.26 17.24
CA HIS A 155 -14.74 -8.32 17.54
C HIS A 155 -14.94 -6.98 16.80
N ASN A 156 -14.24 -5.92 17.20
CA ASN A 156 -14.37 -4.57 16.64
C ASN A 156 -13.74 -4.47 15.23
N LEU A 157 -14.42 -5.07 14.24
CA LEU A 157 -13.97 -5.25 12.84
C LEU A 157 -13.63 -3.94 12.13
N ASP A 158 -14.30 -2.87 12.53
CA ASP A 158 -14.13 -1.54 11.93
C ASP A 158 -12.75 -0.96 12.27
N VAL A 159 -12.17 -1.31 13.42
CA VAL A 159 -10.90 -0.75 13.89
C VAL A 159 -9.72 -1.25 13.05
N ASP A 160 -9.66 -2.55 12.75
CA ASP A 160 -8.57 -3.14 11.96
C ASP A 160 -8.59 -2.66 10.50
N ARG A 161 -9.80 -2.55 9.94
CA ARG A 161 -10.01 -1.98 8.59
C ARG A 161 -9.54 -0.53 8.53
N VAL A 162 -9.99 0.30 9.47
CA VAL A 162 -9.62 1.72 9.53
C VAL A 162 -8.11 1.86 9.74
N SER A 163 -7.50 1.02 10.58
CA SER A 163 -6.05 1.00 10.81
C SER A 163 -5.27 0.70 9.53
N LEU A 164 -5.62 -0.35 8.79
CA LEU A 164 -4.94 -0.73 7.55
C LEU A 164 -5.08 0.33 6.46
N LEU A 165 -6.28 0.90 6.29
CA LEU A 165 -6.51 2.00 5.35
C LEU A 165 -5.69 3.24 5.72
N SER A 166 -5.64 3.59 7.01
CA SER A 166 -4.84 4.72 7.49
C SER A 166 -3.34 4.51 7.25
N ARG A 167 -2.84 3.29 7.50
CA ARG A 167 -1.44 2.92 7.19
C ARG A 167 -1.13 3.05 5.71
N TYR A 168 -2.04 2.60 4.85
CA TYR A 168 -1.91 2.73 3.40
C TYR A 168 -1.91 4.20 2.95
N GLN A 169 -2.81 5.04 3.46
CA GLN A 169 -2.85 6.47 3.16
C GLN A 169 -1.56 7.19 3.56
N LEU A 170 -1.01 6.87 4.73
CA LEU A 170 0.28 7.37 5.19
C LEU A 170 1.43 6.90 4.29
N MET A 171 1.41 5.63 3.87
CA MET A 171 2.39 5.08 2.94
C MET A 171 2.36 5.84 1.61
N VAL A 172 1.18 5.99 0.98
CA VAL A 172 1.03 6.72 -0.29
C VAL A 172 1.58 8.14 -0.17
N SER A 173 1.21 8.84 0.91
CA SER A 173 1.70 10.20 1.19
C SER A 173 3.22 10.23 1.35
N SER A 174 3.79 9.27 2.08
CA SER A 174 5.23 9.15 2.30
C SER A 174 5.99 8.91 1.01
N VAL A 175 5.54 7.97 0.19
CA VAL A 175 6.17 7.65 -1.11
C VAL A 175 6.19 8.87 -2.01
N LEU A 176 5.08 9.61 -2.10
CA LEU A 176 5.01 10.82 -2.93
C LEU A 176 5.97 11.92 -2.47
N MET A 177 6.04 12.14 -1.16
CA MET A 177 6.92 13.16 -0.59
C MET A 177 8.40 12.80 -0.71
N THR A 178 8.73 11.51 -0.65
CA THR A 178 10.12 11.03 -0.74
C THR A 178 10.61 10.87 -2.18
N THR A 179 9.71 10.66 -3.13
CA THR A 179 10.02 10.56 -4.58
C THR A 179 9.98 11.90 -5.31
N LEU A 180 9.69 13.01 -4.59
CA LEU A 180 9.61 14.36 -5.14
C LEU A 180 10.91 14.77 -5.86
N PRO A 181 10.86 15.15 -7.16
CA PRO A 181 12.04 15.61 -7.87
C PRO A 181 12.61 16.91 -7.32
N ARG A 182 13.94 17.02 -7.27
CA ARG A 182 14.67 18.19 -6.72
C ARG A 182 14.42 19.52 -7.44
N HIS A 183 13.91 19.49 -8.67
CA HIS A 183 13.59 20.69 -9.46
C HIS A 183 12.16 21.20 -9.20
N PHE A 184 11.33 20.41 -8.51
CA PHE A 184 9.96 20.74 -8.15
C PHE A 184 9.74 21.64 -6.91
N PRO A 185 10.69 21.86 -5.96
CA PRO A 185 10.38 22.47 -4.66
C PRO A 185 10.21 24.00 -4.70
N GLY A 186 10.22 24.63 -5.88
CA GLY A 186 9.79 26.02 -6.05
C GLY A 186 8.27 26.20 -6.09
N MET A 187 7.52 25.13 -6.37
CA MET A 187 6.05 25.12 -6.37
C MET A 187 5.61 24.37 -5.11
N CYS A 188 5.13 25.10 -4.11
CA CYS A 188 4.80 24.57 -2.80
C CYS A 188 3.50 23.75 -2.91
N PHE A 189 3.64 22.49 -3.29
CA PHE A 189 2.54 21.57 -3.46
C PHE A 189 2.15 20.93 -2.12
N ARG A 190 0.95 21.24 -1.62
CA ARG A 190 0.34 20.41 -0.55
C ARG A 190 -0.38 19.26 -1.22
N VAL A 191 0.16 18.05 -1.06
CA VAL A 191 -0.54 16.81 -1.42
C VAL A 191 -1.53 16.51 -0.29
N SER A 192 -2.81 16.64 -0.57
CA SER A 192 -3.88 16.17 0.30
C SER A 192 -4.38 14.84 -0.25
N VAL A 193 -4.14 13.76 0.50
CA VAL A 193 -4.68 12.44 0.20
C VAL A 193 -5.95 12.28 1.04
N ASP A 194 -7.11 12.53 0.44
CA ASP A 194 -8.42 12.26 1.06
C ASP A 194 -9.00 10.94 0.50
N ASP A 195 -10.06 10.44 1.15
CA ASP A 195 -10.70 9.13 0.96
C ASP A 195 -11.18 8.88 -0.49
N SER A 196 -11.13 9.87 -1.38
CA SER A 196 -11.51 9.74 -2.80
C SER A 196 -10.70 10.61 -3.77
N ARG A 197 -9.78 11.46 -3.29
CA ARG A 197 -9.05 12.42 -4.13
C ARG A 197 -7.64 12.66 -3.63
N MET A 198 -6.73 12.73 -4.58
CA MET A 198 -5.38 13.23 -4.37
C MET A 198 -5.33 14.63 -4.97
N ASP A 199 -5.38 15.64 -4.11
CA ASP A 199 -5.37 17.03 -4.53
C ASP A 199 -3.96 17.60 -4.32
N ILE A 200 -3.45 18.29 -5.34
CA ILE A 200 -2.18 18.99 -5.33
C ILE A 200 -2.50 20.48 -5.44
N TYR A 201 -2.28 21.23 -4.36
CA TYR A 201 -2.52 22.68 -4.32
C TYR A 201 -1.21 23.45 -4.49
N LEU A 202 -1.19 24.44 -5.37
CA LEU A 202 -0.16 25.50 -5.36
C LEU A 202 -0.40 26.38 -4.14
N SER A 203 0.63 26.62 -3.31
CA SER A 203 0.54 27.68 -2.30
C SER A 203 0.73 29.03 -2.98
N ASP A 204 -0.23 29.93 -2.76
CA ASP A 204 -0.14 31.36 -3.12
C ASP A 204 1.09 32.05 -2.49
#